data_AF-A0A131YWC3-F1
#
_entry.id   AF-A0A131YWC3-F1
#
_cell.length_a   1.000
_cell.length_b   1.000
_cell.length_c   1.000
_cell.angle_alpha   90.00
_cell.angle_beta   90.00
_cell.angle_gamma   90.00
#
_symmetry.space_group_name_H-M   'P 1'
#
loop_
_entity.id
_entity.type
_entity.pdbx_description
1 polymer ?
#
loop_
_entity_poly.entity_id
_entity_poly.type
_entity_poly.pdbx_seq_one_letter_code
_entity_poly.pdbx_strand_id
1 'polypeptide(L)'
;MSHTVTVTRMTTTSSSPMVINTGYACNIHGALKVLETVFGTICLGLMLHYTKYSRVDAYNMPGHELYFLLTAFGCLLCTFLLLVSSCWSFTSSSLLSRTSFEILFHLVACALYLAAGITLLTKTLDYHRSFHGEPYDARIAAAVFGIMNGALYLIGAILSFRIFRQG
;
A
#
# COMPACT_ATOMS: atom_id res chain seq x y z
N MET A 1 -2.73 -24.92 65.62
CA MET A 1 -1.56 -24.69 64.75
C MET A 1 -2.04 -23.99 63.49
N SER A 2 -1.76 -22.69 63.35
CA SER A 2 -2.18 -21.86 62.21
C SER A 2 -1.21 -22.04 61.04
N HIS A 3 -1.70 -22.69 59.97
CA HIS A 3 -0.92 -22.96 58.77
C HIS A 3 -0.91 -21.71 57.87
N THR A 4 0.17 -20.92 57.90
CA THR A 4 0.33 -19.77 57.02
C THR A 4 0.69 -20.26 55.61
N VAL A 5 -0.24 -20.09 54.67
CA VAL A 5 -0.03 -20.43 53.26
C VAL A 5 0.61 -19.23 52.56
N THR A 6 1.88 -19.33 52.19
CA THR A 6 2.56 -18.31 51.37
C THR A 6 2.16 -18.52 49.91
N VAL A 7 1.20 -17.72 49.43
CA VAL A 7 0.81 -17.72 48.01
C VAL A 7 1.87 -16.97 47.20
N THR A 8 2.69 -17.70 46.46
CA THR A 8 3.67 -17.12 45.53
C THR A 8 2.93 -16.65 44.27
N ARG A 9 2.59 -15.37 44.20
CA ARG A 9 1.97 -14.77 43.01
C ARG A 9 3.07 -14.45 42.01
N MET A 10 3.22 -15.29 40.97
CA MET A 10 4.05 -14.93 39.83
C MET A 10 3.37 -13.81 39.05
N THR A 11 3.75 -12.56 39.31
CA THR A 11 3.50 -11.45 38.38
C THR A 11 4.42 -11.65 37.18
N THR A 12 3.88 -12.20 36.09
CA THR A 12 4.51 -12.09 34.78
C THR A 12 4.47 -10.62 34.38
N THR A 13 5.56 -9.90 34.62
CA THR A 13 5.82 -8.66 33.90
C THR A 13 6.01 -9.05 32.44
N SER A 14 4.94 -8.95 31.65
CA SER A 14 5.01 -9.03 30.20
C SER A 14 5.72 -7.77 29.69
N SER A 15 7.02 -7.65 29.94
CA SER A 15 7.89 -6.98 28.98
C SER A 15 7.92 -7.91 27.78
N SER A 16 6.87 -7.87 26.96
CA SER A 16 6.88 -8.53 25.67
C SER A 16 8.19 -8.10 25.01
N PRO A 17 9.17 -8.99 24.77
CA PRO A 17 10.25 -8.61 23.90
C PRO A 17 9.59 -8.08 22.63
N MET A 18 10.08 -6.97 22.11
CA MET A 18 9.62 -6.45 20.83
C MET A 18 10.03 -7.49 19.77
N VAL A 19 9.22 -8.53 19.62
CA VAL A 19 9.41 -9.59 18.66
C VAL A 19 8.97 -9.00 17.34
N ILE A 20 9.92 -8.39 16.64
CA ILE A 20 9.76 -7.99 15.26
C ILE A 20 9.44 -9.28 14.49
N ASN A 21 8.20 -9.41 14.02
CA ASN A 21 7.76 -10.62 13.35
C ASN A 21 8.25 -10.63 11.90
N THR A 22 9.53 -10.96 11.70
CA THR A 22 10.12 -11.15 10.36
C THR A 22 9.34 -12.20 9.55
N GLY A 23 8.63 -13.12 10.21
CA GLY A 23 7.76 -14.10 9.58
C GLY A 23 6.52 -13.52 8.89
N TYR A 24 6.05 -12.33 9.28
CA TYR A 24 4.88 -11.70 8.63
C TYR A 24 5.19 -11.29 7.18
N ALA A 25 6.41 -10.79 6.90
CA ALA A 25 6.83 -10.40 5.55
C ALA A 25 6.96 -11.60 4.60
N CYS A 26 7.25 -12.79 5.12
CA CYS A 26 7.31 -14.04 4.33
C CYS A 26 5.94 -14.72 4.15
N ASN A 27 4.89 -14.25 4.83
CA ASN A 27 3.55 -14.79 4.64
C ASN A 27 2.93 -14.21 3.36
N ILE A 28 2.06 -14.95 2.68
CA ILE A 28 1.49 -14.56 1.36
C ILE A 28 0.85 -13.15 1.42
N HIS A 29 0.18 -12.82 2.52
CA HIS A 29 -0.42 -11.50 2.74
C HIS A 29 0.60 -10.38 2.97
N GLY A 30 1.67 -10.65 3.71
CA GLY A 30 2.74 -9.68 3.93
C GLY A 30 3.56 -9.45 2.66
N ALA A 31 3.86 -10.51 1.91
CA ALA A 31 4.58 -10.44 0.64
C ALA A 31 3.81 -9.60 -0.40
N LEU A 32 2.48 -9.74 -0.48
CA LEU A 32 1.64 -8.91 -1.35
C LEU A 32 1.72 -7.43 -0.97
N LYS A 33 1.61 -7.10 0.33
CA LYS A 33 1.75 -5.71 0.79
C LYS A 33 3.14 -5.14 0.50
N VAL A 34 4.19 -5.93 0.68
CA VAL A 34 5.55 -5.51 0.31
C VAL A 34 5.59 -5.20 -1.18
N LEU A 35 5.04 -6.07 -2.03
CA LEU A 35 5.03 -5.87 -3.46
C LEU A 35 4.22 -4.62 -3.85
N GLU A 36 3.04 -4.41 -3.28
CA GLU A 36 2.22 -3.19 -3.46
C GLU A 36 2.99 -1.92 -3.08
N THR A 37 3.73 -1.94 -1.96
CA THR A 37 4.55 -0.79 -1.56
C THR A 37 5.69 -0.53 -2.53
N VAL A 38 6.35 -1.57 -3.05
CA VAL A 38 7.42 -1.44 -4.05
C VAL A 38 6.88 -0.89 -5.38
N PHE A 39 5.76 -1.38 -5.87
CA PHE A 39 5.16 -0.82 -7.09
C PHE A 39 4.68 0.62 -6.87
N GLY A 40 4.13 0.93 -5.69
CA GLY A 40 3.75 2.29 -5.32
C GLY A 40 4.94 3.26 -5.27
N THR A 41 6.10 2.83 -4.71
CA THR A 41 7.30 3.69 -4.63
C THR A 41 7.87 3.94 -6.01
N ILE A 42 7.86 2.94 -6.89
CA ILE A 42 8.27 3.08 -8.30
C ILE A 42 7.35 4.09 -9.01
N CYS A 43 6.03 3.97 -8.87
CA CYS A 43 5.08 4.92 -9.46
C CYS A 43 5.32 6.37 -8.99
N LEU A 44 5.51 6.55 -7.68
CA LEU A 44 5.78 7.86 -7.09
C LEU A 44 7.14 8.42 -7.54
N GLY A 45 8.17 7.56 -7.60
CA GLY A 45 9.51 7.92 -8.04
C GLY A 45 9.56 8.36 -9.50
N LEU A 46 8.88 7.63 -10.40
CA LEU A 46 8.78 8.01 -11.82
C LEU A 46 8.09 9.38 -11.97
N MET A 47 6.99 9.61 -11.25
CA MET A 47 6.28 10.89 -11.33
C MET A 47 7.08 12.06 -10.76
N LEU A 48 7.76 11.87 -9.62
CA LEU A 48 8.62 12.91 -9.04
C LEU A 48 9.83 13.23 -9.94
N HIS A 49 10.43 12.20 -10.55
CA HIS A 49 11.52 12.40 -11.50
C HIS A 49 11.04 13.20 -12.73
N TYR A 50 9.84 12.89 -13.22
CA TYR A 50 9.21 13.62 -14.31
C TYR A 50 8.97 15.10 -13.97
N THR A 51 8.36 15.40 -12.82
CA THR A 51 8.12 16.79 -12.38
C THR A 51 9.41 17.59 -12.30
N LYS A 52 10.51 16.97 -11.82
CA LYS A 52 11.83 17.61 -11.74
C LYS A 52 12.44 17.88 -13.13
N TYR A 53 12.31 16.95 -14.07
CA TYR A 53 12.91 17.09 -15.41
C TYR A 53 12.12 18.07 -16.28
N SER A 54 10.81 18.10 -16.13
CA SER A 54 9.93 18.85 -17.04
C SER A 54 9.90 20.37 -16.76
N ARG A 55 10.64 20.87 -15.76
CA ARG A 55 10.67 22.31 -15.33
C ARG A 55 9.27 22.94 -15.19
N VAL A 56 8.26 22.11 -14.93
CA VAL A 56 6.90 22.59 -14.70
C VAL A 56 6.87 23.04 -13.25
N ASP A 57 6.69 24.35 -13.03
CA ASP A 57 6.42 24.85 -11.69
C ASP A 57 5.27 24.04 -11.09
N ALA A 58 5.36 23.67 -9.81
CA ALA A 58 4.36 22.81 -9.15
C ALA A 58 2.91 23.34 -9.29
N TYR A 59 2.75 24.63 -9.60
CA TYR A 59 1.49 25.31 -9.87
C TYR A 59 0.90 25.10 -11.28
N ASN A 60 1.69 24.68 -12.27
CA ASN A 60 1.26 24.43 -13.65
C ASN A 60 1.15 22.93 -13.98
N MET A 61 1.21 22.06 -12.97
CA MET A 61 1.07 20.62 -13.16
C MET A 61 -0.36 20.27 -13.59
N PRO A 62 -0.55 19.53 -14.70
CA PRO A 62 -1.88 19.22 -15.18
C PRO A 62 -2.62 18.32 -14.19
N GLY A 63 -3.91 18.59 -13.97
CA GLY A 63 -4.69 17.98 -12.87
C GLY A 63 -4.75 16.44 -12.89
N HIS A 64 -4.56 15.80 -14.05
CA HIS A 64 -4.54 14.34 -14.16
C HIS A 64 -3.26 13.71 -13.56
N GLU A 65 -2.11 14.38 -13.68
CA GLU A 65 -0.88 13.90 -13.05
C GLU A 65 -0.94 14.09 -11.54
N LEU A 66 -1.53 15.20 -11.09
CA LEU A 66 -1.68 15.52 -9.68
C LEU A 66 -2.65 14.54 -9.00
N TYR A 67 -3.74 14.17 -9.68
CA TYR A 67 -4.65 13.12 -9.24
C TYR A 67 -3.95 11.77 -9.09
N PHE A 68 -3.11 11.38 -10.06
CA PHE A 68 -2.33 10.15 -10.00
C PHE A 68 -1.31 10.17 -8.86
N LEU A 69 -0.56 11.26 -8.71
CA LEU A 69 0.46 11.40 -7.67
C LEU A 69 -0.16 11.37 -6.27
N LEU A 70 -1.27 12.08 -6.06
CA LEU A 70 -1.98 12.10 -4.78
C LEU A 70 -2.55 10.72 -4.43
N THR A 71 -3.10 10.03 -5.43
CA THR A 71 -3.60 8.66 -5.27
C THR A 71 -2.47 7.70 -4.92
N ALA A 72 -1.37 7.73 -5.68
CA ALA A 72 -0.22 6.86 -5.45
C ALA A 72 0.40 7.08 -4.06
N PHE A 73 0.59 8.34 -3.66
CA PHE A 73 1.12 8.69 -2.34
C PHE A 73 0.17 8.29 -1.21
N GLY A 74 -1.13 8.58 -1.33
CA GLY A 74 -2.12 8.26 -0.30
C GLY A 74 -2.25 6.75 -0.06
N CYS A 75 -2.36 5.97 -1.14
CA CYS A 75 -2.42 4.51 -1.03
C CYS A 75 -1.10 3.92 -0.52
N LEU A 76 0.05 4.41 -0.98
CA LEU A 76 1.36 3.95 -0.51
C LEU A 76 1.57 4.23 0.98
N LEU A 77 1.26 5.45 1.43
CA LEU A 77 1.39 5.83 2.83
C LEU A 77 0.52 4.94 3.71
N CYS A 78 -0.72 4.70 3.29
CA CYS A 78 -1.64 3.87 4.05
C CYS A 78 -1.18 2.40 4.07
N THR A 79 -0.79 1.80 2.94
CA THR A 79 -0.25 0.43 2.91
C THR A 79 1.02 0.30 3.74
N PHE A 80 1.92 1.29 3.69
CA PHE A 80 3.14 1.30 4.50
C PHE A 80 2.83 1.34 6.00
N LEU A 81 1.91 2.20 6.42
CA LEU A 81 1.47 2.26 7.82
C LEU A 81 0.81 0.95 8.27
N LEU A 82 0.02 0.31 7.41
CA LEU A 82 -0.58 -1.01 7.71
C LEU A 82 0.51 -2.09 7.81
N LEU A 83 1.53 -2.05 6.97
CA LEU A 83 2.66 -2.98 6.98
C LEU A 83 3.51 -2.82 8.26
N VAL A 84 3.86 -1.58 8.61
CA VAL A 84 4.58 -1.27 9.85
C VAL A 84 3.77 -1.69 11.09
N SER A 85 2.47 -1.38 11.10
CA SER A 85 1.56 -1.78 12.18
C SER A 85 1.47 -3.29 12.33
N SER A 86 1.50 -4.03 11.22
CA SER A 86 1.47 -5.50 11.21
C SER A 86 2.80 -6.13 11.63
N CYS A 87 3.92 -5.46 11.38
CA CYS A 87 5.26 -5.91 11.76
C CYS A 87 5.55 -5.68 13.26
N TRP A 88 4.95 -4.64 13.86
CA TRP A 88 5.19 -4.23 15.24
C TRP A 88 4.47 -5.10 16.30
N SER A 89 3.35 -5.75 15.98
CA SER A 89 2.56 -6.45 17.01
C SER A 89 1.87 -7.73 16.51
N PHE A 90 2.28 -8.86 17.08
CA PHE A 90 1.71 -10.20 16.81
C PHE A 90 0.19 -10.25 17.07
N THR A 91 -0.28 -9.60 18.14
CA THR A 91 -1.72 -9.50 18.48
C THR A 91 -2.49 -8.63 17.49
N SER A 92 -1.88 -7.55 16.97
CA SER A 92 -2.52 -6.70 15.96
C SER A 92 -2.62 -7.39 14.60
N SER A 93 -1.65 -8.24 14.21
CA SER A 93 -1.69 -8.96 12.92
C SER A 93 -2.90 -9.89 12.77
N SER A 94 -3.35 -10.53 13.87
CA SER A 94 -4.53 -11.40 13.89
C SER A 94 -5.84 -10.64 14.00
N LEU A 95 -5.86 -9.45 14.61
CA LEU A 95 -7.08 -8.64 14.76
C LEU A 95 -7.32 -7.77 13.54
N LEU A 96 -6.27 -7.21 12.94
CA LEU A 96 -6.36 -6.32 11.79
C LEU A 96 -6.76 -7.08 10.50
N SER A 97 -6.20 -8.27 10.26
CA SER A 97 -6.61 -9.13 9.13
C SER A 97 -8.04 -9.69 9.24
N ARG A 98 -8.67 -9.59 10.42
CA ARG A 98 -10.08 -9.93 10.65
C ARG A 98 -11.04 -8.76 10.47
N THR A 99 -10.54 -7.53 10.34
CA THR A 99 -11.40 -6.36 10.17
C THR A 99 -11.74 -6.13 8.71
N SER A 100 -13.02 -5.84 8.45
CA SER A 100 -13.54 -5.38 7.16
C SER A 100 -12.83 -4.13 6.62
N PHE A 101 -12.08 -3.41 7.46
CA PHE A 101 -11.25 -2.28 7.07
C PHE A 101 -10.18 -2.65 6.04
N GLU A 102 -9.50 -3.79 6.17
CA GLU A 102 -8.43 -4.19 5.25
C GLU A 102 -8.99 -4.49 3.86
N ILE A 103 -10.13 -5.19 3.78
CA ILE A 103 -10.84 -5.48 2.53
C ILE A 103 -11.34 -4.19 1.88
N LEU A 104 -12.00 -3.31 2.65
CA LEU A 104 -12.50 -2.03 2.15
C LEU A 104 -11.36 -1.14 1.65
N PHE A 105 -10.24 -1.10 2.38
CA PHE A 105 -9.07 -0.34 1.96
C PHE A 105 -8.48 -0.86 0.64
N HIS A 106 -8.27 -2.17 0.50
CA HIS A 106 -7.72 -2.73 -0.74
C HIS A 106 -8.67 -2.53 -1.93
N LEU A 107 -9.98 -2.61 -1.70
CA LEU A 107 -10.99 -2.36 -2.74
C LEU A 107 -11.01 -0.89 -3.18
N VAL A 108 -10.96 0.05 -2.22
CA VAL A 108 -10.88 1.49 -2.50
C VAL A 108 -9.55 1.83 -3.18
N ALA A 109 -8.42 1.30 -2.70
CA ALA A 109 -7.11 1.49 -3.30
C ALA A 109 -7.06 0.96 -4.74
N CYS A 110 -7.64 -0.22 -4.99
CA CYS A 110 -7.80 -0.78 -6.34
C CYS A 110 -8.60 0.17 -7.24
N ALA A 111 -9.77 0.64 -6.79
CA ALA A 111 -10.62 1.52 -7.58
C ALA A 111 -9.91 2.85 -7.92
N LEU A 112 -9.22 3.43 -6.94
CA LEU A 112 -8.47 4.67 -7.12
C LEU A 112 -7.27 4.49 -8.07
N TYR A 113 -6.49 3.42 -7.91
CA TYR A 113 -5.35 3.13 -8.81
C TYR A 113 -5.80 2.86 -10.25
N LEU A 114 -6.91 2.13 -10.45
CA LEU A 114 -7.48 1.90 -11.78
C LEU A 114 -7.99 3.22 -12.39
N ALA A 115 -8.75 4.01 -11.63
CA ALA A 115 -9.26 5.30 -12.12
C ALA A 115 -8.11 6.26 -12.47
N ALA A 116 -7.11 6.36 -11.61
CA ALA A 116 -5.94 7.20 -11.82
C ALA A 116 -5.08 6.72 -13.00
N GLY A 117 -4.82 5.41 -13.09
CA GLY A 117 -4.05 4.80 -14.18
C GLY A 117 -4.74 4.97 -15.54
N ILE A 118 -6.05 4.72 -15.62
CA ILE A 118 -6.83 4.92 -16.86
C ILE A 118 -6.88 6.40 -17.26
N THR A 119 -7.07 7.30 -16.29
CA THR A 119 -7.10 8.75 -16.56
C THR A 119 -5.74 9.24 -17.06
N LEU A 120 -4.64 8.79 -16.45
CA LEU A 120 -3.30 9.13 -16.89
C LEU A 120 -2.99 8.57 -18.29
N LEU A 121 -3.39 7.32 -18.55
CA LEU A 121 -3.17 6.66 -19.85
C LEU A 121 -3.98 7.34 -20.98
N THR A 122 -5.27 7.59 -20.76
CA THR A 122 -6.14 8.25 -21.75
C THR A 122 -5.65 9.67 -22.07
N LYS A 123 -5.28 10.45 -21.05
CA LYS A 123 -4.74 11.81 -21.26
C LYS A 123 -3.39 11.80 -21.95
N THR A 124 -2.55 10.82 -21.66
CA THR A 124 -1.28 10.64 -22.37
C THR A 124 -1.51 10.27 -23.83
N LEU A 125 -2.47 9.38 -24.11
CA LEU A 125 -2.82 8.95 -25.46
C LEU A 125 -3.48 10.08 -26.29
N ASP A 126 -4.34 10.91 -25.68
CA ASP A 126 -4.92 12.10 -26.33
C ASP A 126 -3.83 13.12 -26.72
N TYR A 127 -2.80 13.27 -25.89
CA TYR A 127 -1.66 14.14 -26.15
C TYR A 127 -0.60 13.56 -27.10
N HIS A 128 -0.76 12.29 -27.51
CA HIS A 128 0.15 11.59 -28.44
C HIS A 128 0.34 12.34 -29.76
N ARG A 129 -0.64 13.16 -30.16
CA ARG A 129 -0.61 13.91 -31.43
C ARG A 129 0.36 15.11 -31.42
N SER A 130 0.87 15.56 -30.28
CA SER A 130 1.67 16.80 -30.18
C SER A 130 3.11 16.66 -29.66
N PHE A 131 3.49 15.59 -28.96
CA PHE A 131 4.82 15.50 -28.35
C PHE A 131 5.42 14.08 -28.45
N HIS A 132 6.35 13.90 -29.40
CA HIS A 132 7.30 12.78 -29.41
C HIS A 132 8.48 13.11 -28.49
N GLY A 133 8.72 12.29 -27.46
CA GLY A 133 9.94 12.38 -26.65
C GLY A 133 9.92 11.51 -25.38
N GLU A 134 11.08 11.39 -24.74
CA GLU A 134 11.34 10.75 -23.43
C GLU A 134 10.24 10.94 -22.36
N PRO A 135 9.63 12.12 -22.14
CA PRO A 135 8.60 12.29 -21.11
C PRO A 135 7.29 11.55 -21.39
N TYR A 136 7.01 11.18 -22.64
CA TYR A 136 5.82 10.43 -23.02
C TYR A 136 5.91 8.97 -22.55
N ASP A 137 7.08 8.36 -22.72
CA ASP A 137 7.31 6.95 -22.38
C ASP A 137 7.28 6.74 -20.85
N ALA A 138 7.87 7.68 -20.11
CA ALA A 138 7.82 7.66 -18.64
C ALA A 138 6.37 7.75 -18.08
N ARG A 139 5.49 8.54 -18.72
CA ARG A 139 4.08 8.65 -18.32
C ARG A 139 3.30 7.37 -18.59
N ILE A 140 3.55 6.72 -19.73
CA ILE A 140 2.94 5.42 -20.04
C ILE A 140 3.44 4.37 -19.05
N ALA A 141 4.75 4.31 -18.80
CA ALA A 141 5.31 3.39 -17.83
C ALA A 141 4.67 3.58 -16.44
N ALA A 142 4.57 4.83 -15.95
CA ALA A 142 3.90 5.13 -14.69
C ALA A 142 2.43 4.70 -14.67
N ALA A 143 1.69 4.93 -15.76
CA ALA A 143 0.29 4.51 -15.87
C ALA A 143 0.15 2.97 -15.82
N VAL A 144 1.01 2.24 -16.54
CA VAL A 144 1.03 0.77 -16.56
C VAL A 144 1.37 0.23 -15.17
N PHE A 145 2.41 0.75 -14.52
CA PHE A 145 2.75 0.35 -13.15
C PHE A 145 1.64 0.66 -12.15
N GLY A 146 0.92 1.78 -12.33
CA GLY A 146 -0.26 2.10 -11.51
C GLY A 146 -1.41 1.12 -11.69
N ILE A 147 -1.69 0.71 -12.93
CA ILE A 147 -2.72 -0.31 -13.23
C ILE A 147 -2.30 -1.68 -12.66
N MET A 148 -1.04 -2.06 -12.81
CA MET A 148 -0.49 -3.27 -12.20
C MET A 148 -0.63 -3.25 -10.67
N ASN A 149 -0.34 -2.10 -10.05
CA ASN A 149 -0.50 -1.96 -8.60
C ASN A 149 -1.98 -2.08 -8.18
N GLY A 150 -2.91 -1.51 -8.95
CA GLY A 150 -4.35 -1.70 -8.75
C GLY A 150 -4.77 -3.17 -8.83
N ALA A 151 -4.23 -3.94 -9.77
CA ALA A 151 -4.49 -5.38 -9.87
C ALA A 151 -3.94 -6.17 -8.67
N LEU A 152 -2.78 -5.79 -8.14
CA LEU A 152 -2.24 -6.36 -6.89
C LEU A 152 -3.19 -6.10 -5.71
N TYR A 153 -3.66 -4.87 -5.55
CA TYR A 153 -4.65 -4.54 -4.52
C TYR A 153 -5.93 -5.37 -4.65
N LEU A 154 -6.38 -5.64 -5.89
CA LEU A 154 -7.54 -6.52 -6.12
C LEU A 154 -7.29 -7.96 -5.66
N ILE A 155 -6.10 -8.50 -5.96
CA ILE A 155 -5.70 -9.84 -5.50
C ILE A 155 -5.64 -9.88 -3.97
N GLY A 156 -5.06 -8.85 -3.34
CA GLY A 156 -5.04 -8.69 -1.88
C GLY A 156 -6.44 -8.66 -1.27
N ALA A 157 -7.38 -7.92 -1.88
CA ALA A 157 -8.77 -7.87 -1.45
C ALA A 157 -9.48 -9.23 -1.54
N ILE A 158 -9.27 -9.99 -2.64
CA ILE A 158 -9.87 -11.32 -2.83
C ILE A 158 -9.33 -12.32 -1.81
N LEU A 159 -8.02 -12.31 -1.56
CA LEU A 159 -7.39 -13.22 -0.60
C LEU A 159 -7.86 -12.92 0.84
N SER A 160 -7.93 -11.64 1.21
CA SER A 160 -8.46 -11.21 2.50
C SER A 160 -9.94 -11.60 2.66
N PHE A 161 -10.76 -11.44 1.62
CA PHE A 161 -12.17 -11.87 1.63
C PHE A 161 -12.32 -13.39 1.80
N ARG A 162 -11.43 -14.19 1.20
CA ARG A 162 -11.45 -15.65 1.38
C ARG A 162 -11.14 -16.07 2.81
N ILE A 163 -10.18 -15.41 3.46
CA ILE A 163 -9.85 -15.68 4.86
C ILE A 163 -11.00 -15.27 5.77
N PHE A 164 -11.60 -14.10 5.55
CA PHE A 164 -12.75 -13.64 6.33
C PHE A 164 -13.94 -14.62 6.26
N ARG A 165 -14.14 -15.28 5.11
CA ARG A 165 -15.20 -16.28 4.95
C ARG A 165 -14.90 -17.65 5.58
N GLN A 166 -13.63 -17.94 5.89
CA GLN A 166 -13.21 -19.24 6.45
C GLN A 166 -13.06 -19.23 7.99
N GLY A 167 -13.01 -18.05 8.61
CA GLY A 167 -12.97 -17.88 10.08
C GLY A 167 -14.34 -17.58 10.67
#